data_AF-G2NI00-F1
#
_entry.id   AF-G2NI00-F1
#
_cell.length_a   1.000
_cell.length_b   1.000
_cell.length_c   1.000
_cell.angle_alpha   90.00
_cell.angle_beta   90.00
_cell.angle_gamma   90.00
#
_symmetry.space_group_name_H-M   'P 1'
#
loop_
_entity.id
_entity.type
_entity.pdbx_description
1 polymer ?
#
loop_
_entity_poly.entity_id
_entity_poly.type
_entity_poly.pdbx_seq_one_letter_code
_entity_poly.pdbx_strand_id
1 'polypeptide(L)'
;MPTPAQPPAFPFESIDAERVEDALARLGPKWTTWSAMILAQENRPMRVRDISDRLPFVSETLVSKRLATMHADGLVTRPDNRRGAPYQLTALGESLTSVHHTLSDWSRAHLLPGRMAEAERVDDALRRLNLRDATAVVQALGTNGPMRFVHISEEAGLYTPWARERLLRLQSDGLVTRTGSRHGDPYALTDAGQALGAVYATIEHWSEPITGRRASPASRPVAATRPPRRYPAGGGRCPDSGGSSAQCCRADLAVQPCAAAATAGAGGCDRPVDPGPGTVSVVVRARAALPLPRRPRARRPTVLPRTRARSPPMRPEFDHAHP
;
A
#
# COMPACT_ATOMS: atom_id res chain seq x y z
N MET A 1 -37.23 -3.70 -0.17
CA MET A 1 -35.77 -3.87 -0.28
C MET A 1 -35.14 -3.23 0.93
N PRO A 2 -34.34 -3.92 1.76
CA PRO A 2 -33.66 -3.25 2.85
C PRO A 2 -32.54 -2.41 2.24
N THR A 3 -32.61 -1.09 2.44
CA THR A 3 -31.51 -0.14 2.20
C THR A 3 -30.29 -0.67 2.96
N PRO A 4 -29.12 -0.86 2.32
CA PRO A 4 -27.91 -1.19 3.07
C PRO A 4 -27.69 -0.06 4.08
N ALA A 5 -27.55 -0.42 5.36
CA ALA A 5 -27.29 0.52 6.43
C ALA A 5 -26.03 1.31 6.07
N GLN A 6 -26.21 2.59 5.71
CA GLN A 6 -25.08 3.50 5.52
C GLN A 6 -24.32 3.53 6.85
N PRO A 7 -23.01 3.22 6.86
CA PRO A 7 -22.20 3.51 8.04
C PRO A 7 -22.32 5.01 8.34
N PRO A 8 -22.27 5.43 9.62
CA PRO A 8 -22.34 6.84 9.96
C PRO A 8 -21.27 7.60 9.16
N ALA A 9 -21.67 8.70 8.53
CA ALA A 9 -20.75 9.57 7.81
C ALA A 9 -19.79 10.18 8.83
N PHE A 10 -18.57 9.64 8.93
CA PHE A 10 -17.54 10.20 9.78
C PHE A 10 -16.94 11.44 9.08
N PRO A 11 -16.84 12.59 9.78
CA PRO A 11 -16.28 13.79 9.21
C PRO A 11 -14.78 13.59 8.89
N PHE A 12 -14.37 14.07 7.72
CA PHE A 12 -12.98 13.95 7.24
C PHE A 12 -12.00 14.88 7.97
N GLU A 13 -12.52 15.92 8.65
CA GLU A 13 -11.75 17.00 9.30
C GLU A 13 -10.83 16.51 10.43
N SER A 14 -11.15 15.37 11.06
CA SER A 14 -10.38 14.85 12.19
C SER A 14 -9.29 13.84 11.82
N ILE A 15 -9.13 13.53 10.53
CA ILE A 15 -8.31 12.41 10.07
C ILE A 15 -6.90 12.91 9.69
N ASP A 16 -5.85 12.29 10.23
CA ASP A 16 -4.47 12.54 9.84
C ASP A 16 -4.14 11.83 8.51
N ALA A 17 -4.14 12.60 7.40
CA ALA A 17 -3.92 12.05 6.06
C ALA A 17 -2.54 11.38 5.89
N GLU A 18 -1.48 11.98 6.44
CA GLU A 18 -0.12 11.44 6.34
C GLU A 18 -0.06 10.07 7.03
N ARG A 19 -0.66 9.97 8.21
CA ARG A 19 -0.72 8.71 8.96
C ARG A 19 -1.53 7.64 8.24
N VAL A 20 -2.69 8.00 7.68
CA VAL A 20 -3.50 7.06 6.90
C VAL A 20 -2.72 6.58 5.67
N GLU A 21 -2.00 7.46 4.98
CA GLU A 21 -1.18 7.08 3.83
C GLU A 21 0.02 6.21 4.21
N ASP A 22 0.70 6.50 5.31
CA ASP A 22 1.78 5.67 5.86
C ASP A 22 1.26 4.27 6.22
N ALA A 23 0.06 4.18 6.81
CA ALA A 23 -0.60 2.93 7.12
C ALA A 23 -0.97 2.15 5.85
N LEU A 24 -1.60 2.82 4.88
CA LEU A 24 -1.94 2.22 3.58
C LEU A 24 -0.69 1.74 2.82
N ALA A 25 0.43 2.46 2.92
CA ALA A 25 1.70 2.08 2.31
C ALA A 25 2.30 0.81 2.92
N ARG A 26 2.02 0.52 4.20
CA ARG A 26 2.42 -0.73 4.87
C ARG A 26 1.54 -1.91 4.47
N LEU A 27 0.25 -1.66 4.22
CA LEU A 27 -0.76 -2.68 3.88
C LEU A 27 -0.76 -3.02 2.38
N GLY A 28 -0.53 -2.02 1.53
CA GLY A 28 -0.66 -2.13 0.08
C GLY A 28 0.32 -3.05 -0.66
N PRO A 29 1.51 -3.42 -0.15
CA PRO A 29 2.36 -4.39 -0.82
C PRO A 29 1.62 -5.73 -1.01
N LYS A 30 1.84 -6.37 -2.16
CA LYS A 30 1.16 -7.63 -2.48
C LYS A 30 1.42 -8.70 -1.43
N TRP A 31 0.41 -9.55 -1.25
CA TRP A 31 0.43 -10.72 -0.37
C TRP A 31 0.39 -10.41 1.14
N THR A 32 0.37 -9.13 1.56
CA THR A 32 0.19 -8.75 2.97
C THR A 32 -1.13 -9.29 3.49
N THR A 33 -2.23 -8.92 2.84
CA THR A 33 -3.60 -9.30 3.19
C THR A 33 -3.75 -10.82 3.24
N TRP A 34 -3.30 -11.51 2.20
CA TRP A 34 -3.36 -12.97 2.10
C TRP A 34 -2.60 -13.66 3.22
N SER A 35 -1.35 -13.25 3.47
CA SER A 35 -0.52 -13.85 4.51
C SER A 35 -1.09 -13.59 5.91
N ALA A 36 -1.57 -12.37 6.16
CA ALA A 36 -2.20 -12.00 7.43
C ALA A 36 -3.48 -12.80 7.68
N MET A 37 -4.37 -12.91 6.69
CA MET A 37 -5.61 -13.69 6.81
C MET A 37 -5.35 -15.19 7.04
N ILE A 38 -4.36 -15.77 6.36
CA ILE A 38 -3.98 -17.18 6.57
C ILE A 38 -3.48 -17.40 8.00
N LEU A 39 -2.58 -16.53 8.48
CA LEU A 39 -2.05 -16.62 9.84
C LEU A 39 -3.15 -16.42 10.91
N ALA A 40 -4.07 -15.48 10.68
CA ALA A 40 -5.22 -15.25 11.55
C ALA A 40 -6.15 -16.47 11.60
N GLN A 41 -6.42 -17.08 10.44
CA GLN A 41 -7.30 -18.25 10.34
C GLN A 41 -6.72 -19.49 11.03
N GLU A 42 -5.41 -19.73 10.91
CA GLU A 42 -4.75 -20.89 11.50
C GLU A 42 -4.46 -20.72 12.99
N ASN A 43 -4.39 -19.47 13.48
CA ASN A 43 -4.20 -19.10 14.88
C ASN A 43 -3.05 -19.86 15.58
N ARG A 44 -1.94 -20.06 14.86
CA ARG A 44 -0.75 -20.77 15.33
C ARG A 44 0.49 -20.35 14.53
N PRO A 45 1.72 -20.56 15.05
CA PRO A 45 2.93 -20.33 14.28
C PRO A 45 3.00 -21.21 13.02
N MET A 46 3.28 -20.62 11.86
CA MET A 46 3.38 -21.31 10.57
C MET A 46 4.72 -21.08 9.90
N ARG A 47 5.30 -22.11 9.27
CA ARG A 47 6.51 -21.94 8.47
C ARG A 47 6.16 -21.31 7.12
N VAL A 48 7.16 -20.72 6.46
CA VAL A 48 6.99 -20.12 5.12
C VAL A 48 6.37 -21.11 4.14
N ARG A 49 6.85 -22.36 4.14
CA ARG A 49 6.30 -23.44 3.31
C ARG A 49 4.81 -23.68 3.58
N ASP A 50 4.42 -23.78 4.85
CA ASP A 50 3.02 -24.03 5.22
C ASP A 50 2.10 -22.90 4.74
N ILE A 51 2.58 -21.65 4.78
CA ILE A 51 1.86 -20.48 4.26
C ILE A 51 1.83 -20.50 2.73
N SER A 52 2.95 -20.85 2.09
CA SER A 52 3.05 -20.95 0.62
C SER A 52 2.15 -22.05 0.05
N ASP A 53 1.99 -23.17 0.76
CA ASP A 53 1.10 -24.27 0.36
C ASP A 53 -0.38 -23.83 0.34
N ARG A 54 -0.74 -22.79 1.10
CA ARG A 54 -2.07 -22.15 1.07
C ARG A 54 -2.21 -21.08 -0.03
N LEU A 55 -1.11 -20.69 -0.68
CA LEU A 55 -1.05 -19.69 -1.74
C LEU A 55 -0.43 -20.29 -3.02
N PRO A 56 -1.07 -21.27 -3.69
CA PRO A 56 -0.47 -22.01 -4.80
C PRO A 56 -0.13 -21.16 -6.03
N PHE A 57 -0.64 -19.92 -6.10
CA PHE A 57 -0.36 -18.94 -7.15
C PHE A 57 0.79 -17.97 -6.80
N VAL A 58 1.41 -18.09 -5.62
CA VAL A 58 2.55 -17.28 -5.16
C VAL A 58 3.72 -18.21 -4.86
N SER A 59 4.92 -17.83 -5.31
CA SER A 59 6.12 -18.62 -5.00
C SER A 59 6.53 -18.48 -3.53
N GLU A 60 7.09 -19.55 -2.96
CA GLU A 60 7.61 -19.57 -1.59
C GLU A 60 8.62 -18.44 -1.35
N THR A 61 9.45 -18.11 -2.34
CA THR A 61 10.40 -16.98 -2.29
C THR A 61 9.70 -15.64 -2.11
N LEU A 62 8.56 -15.41 -2.77
CA LEU A 62 7.80 -14.16 -2.63
C LEU A 62 7.09 -14.10 -1.28
N VAL A 63 6.53 -15.21 -0.81
CA VAL A 63 5.94 -15.32 0.54
C VAL A 63 7.00 -15.05 1.61
N SER A 64 8.18 -15.66 1.48
CA SER A 64 9.33 -15.46 2.37
C SER A 64 9.74 -13.99 2.46
N LYS A 65 9.93 -13.35 1.29
CA LYS A 65 10.27 -11.92 1.22
C LYS A 65 9.20 -11.06 1.89
N ARG A 66 7.92 -11.36 1.64
CA ARG A 66 6.83 -10.57 2.22
C ARG A 66 6.76 -10.73 3.74
N LEU A 67 6.86 -11.95 4.26
CA LEU A 67 6.88 -12.21 5.70
C LEU A 67 8.06 -11.54 6.41
N ALA A 68 9.22 -11.47 5.75
CA ALA A 68 10.36 -10.72 6.26
C ALA A 68 10.07 -9.21 6.37
N THR A 69 9.41 -8.62 5.36
CA THR A 69 8.97 -7.22 5.43
C THR A 69 7.89 -7.03 6.50
N MET A 70 6.89 -7.91 6.58
CA MET A 70 5.85 -7.86 7.62
C MET A 70 6.44 -7.97 9.03
N HIS A 71 7.53 -8.72 9.20
CA HIS A 71 8.26 -8.81 10.47
C HIS A 71 8.96 -7.49 10.80
N ALA A 72 9.61 -6.86 9.82
CA ALA A 72 10.21 -5.54 9.98
C ALA A 72 9.16 -4.45 10.29
N ASP A 73 7.96 -4.58 9.71
CA ASP A 73 6.81 -3.71 9.96
C ASP A 73 6.12 -4.00 11.30
N GLY A 74 6.52 -5.05 12.02
CA GLY A 74 5.95 -5.43 13.33
C GLY A 74 4.58 -6.12 13.26
N LEU A 75 4.14 -6.55 12.07
CA LEU A 75 2.87 -7.26 11.87
C LEU A 75 2.95 -8.74 12.24
N VAL A 76 4.14 -9.34 12.08
CA VAL A 76 4.40 -10.72 12.46
C VAL A 76 5.64 -10.81 13.34
N THR A 77 5.67 -11.79 14.23
CA THR A 77 6.83 -12.15 15.03
C THR A 77 7.46 -13.44 14.50
N ARG A 78 8.77 -13.52 14.64
CA ARG A 78 9.58 -14.70 14.34
C ARG A 78 10.50 -14.96 15.53
N PRO A 79 10.12 -15.86 16.46
CA PRO A 79 10.79 -15.99 17.75
C PRO A 79 12.21 -16.60 17.68
N ASP A 80 12.58 -17.21 16.56
CA ASP A 80 13.91 -17.80 16.33
C ASP A 80 14.51 -17.30 15.01
N ASN A 81 15.81 -17.00 15.01
CA ASN A 81 16.56 -16.59 13.83
C ASN A 81 17.00 -17.76 12.93
N ARG A 82 16.86 -19.02 13.38
CA ARG A 82 17.19 -20.23 12.58
C ARG A 82 16.39 -20.33 11.29
N ARG A 83 17.01 -20.90 10.24
CA ARG A 83 16.33 -21.15 8.96
C ARG A 83 15.05 -21.95 9.20
N GLY A 84 13.95 -21.49 8.59
CA GLY A 84 12.65 -22.15 8.69
C GLY A 84 11.87 -21.89 9.98
N ALA A 85 12.32 -20.99 10.87
CA ALA A 85 11.53 -20.60 12.04
C ALA A 85 10.13 -20.10 11.64
N PRO A 86 9.08 -20.47 12.38
CA PRO A 86 7.71 -20.12 12.05
C PRO A 86 7.41 -18.64 12.33
N TYR A 87 6.43 -18.11 11.61
CA TYR A 87 5.87 -16.78 11.79
C TYR A 87 4.50 -16.88 12.48
N GLN A 88 4.19 -15.89 13.32
CA GLN A 88 2.87 -15.71 13.93
C GLN A 88 2.51 -14.22 13.88
N LEU A 89 1.23 -13.87 13.85
CA LEU A 89 0.81 -12.48 13.98
C LEU A 89 1.22 -11.91 15.34
N THR A 90 1.57 -10.64 15.37
CA THR A 90 1.65 -9.87 16.61
C THR A 90 0.26 -9.36 17.00
N ALA A 91 0.10 -8.76 18.18
CA ALA A 91 -1.16 -8.08 18.54
C ALA A 91 -1.58 -7.02 17.50
N LEU A 92 -0.61 -6.31 16.90
CA LEU A 92 -0.85 -5.37 15.81
C LEU A 92 -1.26 -6.07 14.50
N GLY A 93 -0.69 -7.24 14.22
CA GLY A 93 -1.07 -8.07 13.08
C GLY A 93 -2.46 -8.68 13.24
N GLU A 94 -2.86 -9.07 14.46
CA GLU A 94 -4.18 -9.61 14.76
C GLU A 94 -5.26 -8.53 14.62
N SER A 95 -4.97 -7.30 15.06
CA SER A 95 -5.89 -6.16 14.94
C SER A 95 -6.14 -5.73 13.48
N LEU A 96 -5.34 -6.18 12.50
CA LEU A 96 -5.63 -5.96 11.07
C LEU A 96 -6.98 -6.53 10.62
N THR A 97 -7.50 -7.51 11.34
CA THR A 97 -8.78 -8.13 11.02
C THR A 97 -9.90 -7.10 10.92
N SER A 98 -9.94 -6.09 11.80
CA SER A 98 -10.96 -5.03 11.74
C SER A 98 -10.80 -4.13 10.51
N VAL A 99 -9.55 -3.79 10.15
CA VAL A 99 -9.24 -3.01 8.94
C VAL A 99 -9.65 -3.78 7.69
N HIS A 100 -9.33 -5.07 7.61
CA HIS A 100 -9.71 -5.92 6.48
C HIS A 100 -11.23 -6.04 6.34
N HIS A 101 -11.97 -6.23 7.45
CA HIS A 101 -13.43 -6.26 7.42
C HIS A 101 -14.02 -4.95 6.91
N THR A 102 -13.54 -3.83 7.44
CA THR A 102 -14.03 -2.49 7.06
C THR A 102 -13.79 -2.20 5.58
N LEU A 103 -12.59 -2.51 5.07
CA LEU A 103 -12.26 -2.36 3.65
C LEU A 103 -13.12 -3.26 2.76
N SER A 104 -13.35 -4.50 3.19
CA SER A 104 -14.16 -5.46 2.46
C SER A 104 -15.62 -5.02 2.38
N ASP A 105 -16.20 -4.59 3.50
CA ASP A 105 -17.59 -4.14 3.57
C ASP A 105 -17.82 -2.88 2.74
N TRP A 106 -16.91 -1.89 2.83
CA TRP A 106 -16.92 -0.72 1.97
C TRP A 106 -16.84 -1.11 0.48
N SER A 107 -15.92 -2.01 0.12
CA SER A 107 -15.75 -2.46 -1.27
C SER A 107 -17.00 -3.18 -1.81
N ARG A 108 -17.65 -4.01 -0.99
CA ARG A 108 -18.93 -4.68 -1.35
C ARG A 108 -20.06 -3.69 -1.58
N ALA A 109 -20.14 -2.67 -0.72
CA ALA A 109 -21.20 -1.68 -0.77
C ALA A 109 -21.07 -0.72 -1.97
N HIS A 110 -19.83 -0.39 -2.39
CA HIS A 110 -19.60 0.75 -3.27
C HIS A 110 -18.84 0.48 -4.57
N LEU A 111 -18.03 -0.57 -4.66
CA LEU A 111 -17.13 -0.78 -5.80
C LEU A 111 -17.52 -1.99 -6.65
N LEU A 112 -17.45 -3.17 -6.05
CA LEU A 112 -17.50 -4.45 -6.77
C LEU A 112 -18.37 -5.44 -5.98
N PRO A 113 -19.68 -5.55 -6.30
CA PRO A 113 -20.57 -6.50 -5.64
C PRO A 113 -20.34 -7.96 -6.09
N GLY A 114 -19.37 -8.20 -6.97
CA GLY A 114 -19.05 -9.52 -7.51
C GLY A 114 -18.51 -10.50 -6.46
N ARG A 115 -18.66 -11.79 -6.77
CA ARG A 115 -18.10 -12.89 -5.96
C ARG A 115 -16.58 -12.97 -6.20
N MET A 116 -15.81 -12.55 -5.20
CA MET A 116 -14.35 -12.66 -5.14
C MET A 116 -13.90 -13.11 -3.76
N ALA A 117 -12.68 -13.65 -3.67
CA ALA A 117 -12.06 -14.01 -2.41
C ALA A 117 -11.90 -12.78 -1.51
N GLU A 118 -11.96 -12.97 -0.19
CA GLU A 118 -11.92 -11.84 0.74
C GLU A 118 -10.62 -11.05 0.66
N ALA A 119 -9.49 -11.77 0.62
CA ALA A 119 -8.19 -11.16 0.46
C ALA A 119 -8.05 -10.40 -0.87
N GLU A 120 -8.66 -10.88 -1.94
CA GLU A 120 -8.67 -10.18 -3.24
C GLU A 120 -9.47 -8.88 -3.18
N ARG A 121 -10.62 -8.90 -2.49
CA ARG A 121 -11.45 -7.71 -2.31
C ARG A 121 -10.73 -6.62 -1.53
N VAL A 122 -10.09 -7.01 -0.44
CA VAL A 122 -9.30 -6.09 0.39
C VAL A 122 -8.08 -5.59 -0.37
N ASP A 123 -7.37 -6.44 -1.13
CA ASP A 123 -6.25 -6.00 -1.98
C ASP A 123 -6.70 -5.02 -3.09
N ASP A 124 -7.88 -5.20 -3.69
CA ASP A 124 -8.42 -4.26 -4.67
C ASP A 124 -8.79 -2.92 -4.03
N ALA A 125 -9.41 -2.94 -2.85
CA ALA A 125 -9.70 -1.74 -2.07
C ALA A 125 -8.39 -0.99 -1.73
N LEU A 126 -7.40 -1.69 -1.17
CA LEU A 126 -6.09 -1.11 -0.85
C LEU A 126 -5.41 -0.54 -2.09
N ARG A 127 -5.53 -1.17 -3.26
CA ARG A 127 -4.94 -0.64 -4.51
C ARG A 127 -5.57 0.69 -4.94
N ARG A 128 -6.87 0.86 -4.72
CA ARG A 128 -7.60 2.10 -5.04
C ARG A 128 -7.32 3.21 -4.04
N LEU A 129 -7.05 2.86 -2.79
CA LEU A 129 -6.83 3.81 -1.69
C LEU A 129 -5.35 4.17 -1.49
N ASN A 130 -4.43 3.25 -1.74
CA ASN A 130 -2.98 3.47 -1.60
C ASN A 130 -2.41 4.23 -2.79
N LEU A 131 -2.91 5.45 -2.94
CA LEU A 131 -2.58 6.39 -3.96
C LEU A 131 -1.98 7.59 -3.22
N ARG A 132 -0.68 7.86 -3.42
CA ARG A 132 0.00 9.00 -2.76
C ARG A 132 -0.81 10.30 -2.89
N ASP A 133 -1.02 11.01 -1.79
CA ASP A 133 -1.80 12.24 -1.69
C ASP A 133 -3.31 12.10 -2.00
N ALA A 134 -3.83 10.87 -2.16
CA ALA A 134 -5.26 10.65 -2.40
C ALA A 134 -6.11 10.99 -1.19
N THR A 135 -5.60 10.72 0.01
CA THR A 135 -6.33 10.96 1.24
C THR A 135 -6.58 12.46 1.41
N ALA A 136 -5.56 13.29 1.14
CA ALA A 136 -5.69 14.74 1.15
C ALA A 136 -6.74 15.27 0.16
N VAL A 137 -6.79 14.72 -1.07
CA VAL A 137 -7.82 15.10 -2.06
C VAL A 137 -9.22 14.73 -1.59
N VAL A 138 -9.39 13.52 -1.03
CA VAL A 138 -10.69 13.05 -0.53
C VAL A 138 -11.14 13.90 0.65
N GLN A 139 -10.24 14.23 1.58
CA GLN A 139 -10.53 15.11 2.70
C GLN A 139 -10.91 16.51 2.24
N ALA A 140 -10.14 17.12 1.33
CA ALA A 140 -10.42 18.45 0.81
C ALA A 140 -11.84 18.53 0.22
N LEU A 141 -12.23 17.55 -0.61
CA LEU A 141 -13.57 17.46 -1.19
C LEU A 141 -14.67 17.11 -0.17
N GLY A 142 -14.35 16.32 0.85
CA GLY A 142 -15.27 15.94 1.91
C GLY A 142 -15.61 17.10 2.84
N THR A 143 -14.63 17.94 3.16
CA THR A 143 -14.77 19.09 4.04
C THR A 143 -15.39 20.30 3.33
N ASN A 144 -14.92 20.61 2.11
CA ASN A 144 -15.31 21.84 1.40
C ASN A 144 -16.43 21.62 0.38
N GLY A 145 -16.84 20.38 0.13
CA GLY A 145 -17.83 20.03 -0.88
C GLY A 145 -17.30 20.15 -2.32
N PRO A 146 -18.17 20.42 -3.31
CA PRO A 146 -17.76 20.43 -4.71
C PRO A 146 -16.78 21.57 -5.04
N MET A 147 -15.58 21.22 -5.52
CA MET A 147 -14.51 22.18 -5.80
C MET A 147 -13.93 22.06 -7.20
N ARG A 148 -13.46 23.18 -7.75
CA ARG A 148 -12.69 23.18 -9.00
C ARG A 148 -11.29 22.60 -8.76
N PHE A 149 -10.69 22.09 -9.84
CA PHE A 149 -9.35 21.48 -9.79
C PHE A 149 -8.30 22.35 -9.08
N VAL A 150 -8.27 23.66 -9.36
CA VAL A 150 -7.30 24.60 -8.77
C VAL A 150 -7.41 24.62 -7.25
N HIS A 151 -8.63 24.79 -6.72
CA HIS A 151 -8.87 24.79 -5.28
C HIS A 151 -8.59 23.44 -4.64
N ILE A 152 -8.86 22.33 -5.33
CA ILE A 152 -8.48 20.99 -4.83
C ILE A 152 -6.96 20.89 -4.68
N SER A 153 -6.19 21.38 -5.66
CA SER A 153 -4.73 21.32 -5.58
C SER A 153 -4.16 22.23 -4.50
N GLU A 154 -4.74 23.42 -4.30
CA GLU A 154 -4.34 24.36 -3.25
C GLU A 154 -4.63 23.77 -1.86
N GLU A 155 -5.86 23.30 -1.65
CA GLU A 155 -6.32 22.77 -0.37
C GLU A 155 -5.59 21.47 0.02
N ALA A 156 -5.40 20.55 -0.93
CA ALA A 156 -4.68 19.30 -0.69
C ALA A 156 -3.15 19.48 -0.64
N GLY A 157 -2.63 20.70 -0.81
CA GLY A 157 -1.20 20.99 -0.80
C GLY A 157 -0.41 20.32 -1.93
N LEU A 158 -1.05 20.09 -3.08
CA LEU A 158 -0.51 19.29 -4.17
C LEU A 158 0.26 20.10 -5.21
N TYR A 159 1.43 19.58 -5.61
CA TYR A 159 2.13 20.07 -6.80
C TYR A 159 1.29 19.77 -8.07
N THR A 160 0.98 20.82 -8.84
CA THR A 160 -0.07 20.85 -9.88
C THR A 160 0.00 19.74 -10.96
N PRO A 161 1.17 19.29 -11.46
CA PRO A 161 1.25 18.24 -12.48
C PRO A 161 0.70 16.87 -12.02
N TRP A 162 0.96 16.47 -10.77
CA TRP A 162 0.54 15.17 -10.23
C TRP A 162 -0.89 15.19 -9.71
N ALA A 163 -1.38 16.35 -9.27
CA ALA A 163 -2.76 16.54 -8.80
C ALA A 163 -3.79 16.11 -9.85
N ARG A 164 -3.53 16.40 -11.14
CA ARG A 164 -4.44 16.04 -12.22
C ARG A 164 -4.51 14.53 -12.45
N GLU A 165 -3.36 13.86 -12.47
CA GLU A 165 -3.30 12.40 -12.62
C GLU A 165 -4.00 11.70 -11.45
N ARG A 166 -3.76 12.19 -10.22
CA ARG A 166 -4.42 11.70 -9.01
C ARG A 166 -5.94 11.81 -9.10
N LEU A 167 -6.44 12.97 -9.49
CA LEU A 167 -7.87 13.22 -9.58
C LEU A 167 -8.54 12.37 -10.66
N LEU A 168 -7.87 12.21 -11.82
CA LEU A 168 -8.34 11.31 -12.88
C LEU A 168 -8.36 9.85 -12.42
N ARG A 169 -7.37 9.43 -11.62
CA ARG A 169 -7.34 8.09 -11.05
C ARG A 169 -8.49 7.87 -10.07
N LEU A 170 -8.71 8.78 -9.13
CA LEU A 170 -9.85 8.74 -8.19
C LEU A 170 -11.20 8.72 -8.92
N GLN A 171 -11.31 9.45 -10.03
CA GLN A 171 -12.48 9.43 -10.89
C GLN A 171 -12.66 8.07 -11.58
N SER A 172 -11.58 7.48 -12.11
CA SER A 172 -11.60 6.14 -12.71
C SER A 172 -11.92 5.03 -11.71
N ASP A 173 -11.54 5.22 -10.45
CA ASP A 173 -11.82 4.29 -9.36
C ASP A 173 -13.22 4.50 -8.76
N GLY A 174 -13.98 5.50 -9.24
CA GLY A 174 -15.36 5.77 -8.83
C GLY A 174 -15.51 6.52 -7.51
N LEU A 175 -14.42 7.10 -6.98
CA LEU A 175 -14.40 7.80 -5.68
C LEU A 175 -14.76 9.29 -5.81
N VAL A 176 -14.48 9.86 -6.97
CA VAL A 176 -14.74 11.26 -7.30
C VAL A 176 -15.51 11.32 -8.61
N THR A 177 -16.42 12.28 -8.73
CA THR A 177 -17.11 12.57 -9.99
C THR A 177 -17.10 14.07 -10.28
N ARG A 178 -17.29 14.44 -11.54
CA ARG A 178 -17.57 15.83 -11.91
C ARG A 178 -19.06 16.10 -11.74
N THR A 179 -19.37 17.29 -11.24
CA THR A 179 -20.75 17.79 -11.10
C THR A 179 -21.41 18.08 -12.44
N GLY A 180 -20.62 18.26 -13.51
CA GLY A 180 -21.11 18.46 -14.87
C GLY A 180 -20.12 17.97 -15.93
N SER A 181 -20.49 18.18 -17.21
CA SER A 181 -19.74 17.68 -18.37
C SER A 181 -18.80 18.71 -19.00
N ARG A 182 -18.84 19.97 -18.57
CA ARG A 182 -18.02 21.06 -19.13
C ARG A 182 -16.59 20.98 -18.58
N HIS A 183 -15.66 21.53 -19.36
CA HIS A 183 -14.29 21.69 -18.88
C HIS A 183 -14.26 22.64 -17.69
N GLY A 184 -13.60 22.23 -16.60
CA GLY A 184 -13.48 23.03 -15.39
C GLY A 184 -14.66 22.94 -14.43
N ASP A 185 -15.66 22.08 -14.70
CA ASP A 185 -16.73 21.83 -13.74
C ASP A 185 -16.17 21.27 -12.41
N PRO A 186 -16.78 21.64 -11.27
CA PRO A 186 -16.36 21.16 -9.96
C PRO A 186 -16.37 19.63 -9.86
N TYR A 187 -15.45 19.10 -9.07
CA TYR A 187 -15.44 17.70 -8.64
C TYR A 187 -16.10 17.58 -7.28
N ALA A 188 -16.77 16.46 -7.04
CA ALA A 188 -17.39 16.10 -5.78
C ALA A 188 -17.10 14.63 -5.45
N LEU A 189 -17.15 14.28 -4.16
CA LEU A 189 -17.11 12.88 -3.75
C LEU A 189 -18.38 12.16 -4.21
N THR A 190 -18.23 10.94 -4.70
CA THR A 190 -19.34 10.01 -4.89
C THR A 190 -19.77 9.43 -3.55
N ASP A 191 -20.87 8.67 -3.51
CA ASP A 191 -21.28 7.91 -2.31
C ASP A 191 -20.14 6.99 -1.81
N ALA A 192 -19.37 6.40 -2.74
CA ALA A 192 -18.19 5.59 -2.44
C ALA A 192 -17.08 6.40 -1.76
N GLY A 193 -16.82 7.61 -2.26
CA GLY A 193 -15.83 8.53 -1.70
C GLY A 193 -16.25 9.08 -0.34
N GLN A 194 -17.53 9.41 -0.15
CA GLN A 194 -18.07 9.88 1.13
C GLN A 194 -18.00 8.80 2.22
N ALA A 195 -18.18 7.53 1.86
CA ALA A 195 -18.07 6.42 2.80
C ALA A 195 -16.63 6.14 3.29
N LEU A 196 -15.61 6.79 2.72
CA LEU A 196 -14.22 6.58 3.12
C LEU A 196 -13.88 7.14 4.49
N GLY A 197 -14.67 8.05 5.06
CA GLY A 197 -14.42 8.58 6.41
C GLY A 197 -14.30 7.47 7.46
N ALA A 198 -15.22 6.49 7.43
CA ALA A 198 -15.20 5.33 8.32
C ALA A 198 -13.97 4.42 8.11
N VAL A 199 -13.60 4.22 6.84
CA VAL A 199 -12.45 3.40 6.45
C VAL A 199 -11.16 4.04 6.95
N TYR A 200 -10.99 5.33 6.70
CA TYR A 200 -9.83 6.09 7.12
C TYR A 200 -9.71 6.19 8.64
N ALA A 201 -10.81 6.44 9.36
CA ALA A 201 -10.80 6.42 10.83
C ALA A 201 -10.37 5.05 11.40
N THR A 202 -10.81 3.95 10.78
CA THR A 202 -10.41 2.60 11.19
C THR A 202 -8.92 2.34 10.95
N ILE A 203 -8.40 2.78 9.80
CA ILE A 203 -6.98 2.65 9.46
C ILE A 203 -6.11 3.51 10.38
N GLU A 204 -6.54 4.75 10.63
CA GLU A 204 -5.88 5.68 11.54
C GLU A 204 -5.77 5.09 12.94
N HIS A 205 -6.89 4.62 13.50
CA HIS A 205 -6.92 3.99 14.82
C HIS A 205 -6.00 2.76 14.90
N TRP A 206 -6.04 1.90 13.87
CA TRP A 206 -5.14 0.74 13.78
C TRP A 206 -3.66 1.16 13.76
N SER A 207 -3.34 2.29 13.16
CA SER A 207 -1.97 2.77 13.01
C SER A 207 -1.40 3.50 14.23
N GLU A 208 -2.25 3.95 15.18
CA GLU A 208 -1.81 4.68 16.39
C GLU A 208 -0.64 4.03 17.14
N PRO A 209 -0.62 2.70 17.37
CA PRO A 209 0.48 2.05 18.10
C PRO A 209 1.81 2.06 17.32
N ILE A 210 1.77 2.23 16.00
CA ILE A 210 2.93 2.21 15.11
C ILE A 210 3.68 3.55 15.20
N THR A 211 2.94 4.66 15.24
CA THR A 211 3.47 6.03 15.25
C THR A 211 4.13 6.36 16.58
N GLY A 212 3.55 5.90 17.71
CA GLY A 212 4.14 6.08 19.05
C GLY A 212 5.54 5.48 19.21
N ARG A 213 5.86 4.41 18.44
CA ARG A 213 7.18 3.77 18.44
C ARG A 213 8.22 4.58 17.65
N ARG A 214 7.80 5.34 16.63
CA ARG A 214 8.68 6.21 15.81
C ARG A 214 8.95 7.56 16.48
N ALA A 215 8.04 8.03 17.33
CA ALA A 215 8.13 9.30 18.05
C ALA A 215 8.96 9.26 19.36
N SER A 216 9.60 8.14 19.70
CA SER A 216 10.66 8.10 20.71
C SER A 216 12.02 8.18 20.03
N PRO A 217 12.60 9.38 19.77
CA PRO A 217 14.04 9.46 19.70
C PRO A 217 14.53 9.13 21.10
N ALA A 218 15.03 7.90 21.29
CA ALA A 218 15.91 7.61 22.40
C ALA A 218 16.95 8.73 22.43
N SER A 219 16.91 9.55 23.47
CA SER A 219 17.90 10.60 23.72
C SER A 219 19.24 9.90 23.64
N ARG A 220 20.01 10.13 22.57
CA ARG A 220 21.39 9.66 22.54
C ARG A 220 22.04 10.28 23.77
N PRO A 221 22.63 9.52 24.70
CA PRO A 221 23.46 10.14 25.70
C PRO A 221 24.53 10.91 24.92
N VAL A 222 24.56 12.23 25.12
CA VAL A 222 25.63 13.08 24.62
C VAL A 222 26.91 12.43 25.09
N ALA A 223 27.69 11.88 24.16
CA ALA A 223 28.99 11.32 24.46
C ALA A 223 29.81 12.47 25.05
N ALA A 224 30.09 12.40 26.35
CA ALA A 224 30.93 13.35 27.04
C ALA A 224 32.24 13.47 26.25
N THR A 225 32.47 14.64 25.67
CA THR A 225 33.71 14.95 24.96
C THR A 225 34.85 14.80 25.96
N ARG A 226 35.61 13.72 25.82
CA ARG A 226 36.81 13.47 26.61
C ARG A 226 37.81 14.59 26.26
N PRO A 227 38.29 15.39 27.23
CA PRO A 227 39.25 16.45 26.92
C PRO A 227 40.53 15.82 26.35
N PRO A 228 41.21 16.49 25.40
CA PRO A 228 42.43 15.96 24.80
C PRO A 228 43.50 15.77 25.89
N ARG A 229 44.11 14.58 25.89
CA ARG A 229 45.29 14.28 26.70
C ARG A 229 46.41 15.25 26.30
N ARG A 230 46.85 16.08 27.24
CA ARG A 230 48.10 16.85 27.11
C ARG A 230 49.26 15.86 27.04
N TYR A 231 49.95 15.81 25.92
CA TYR A 231 51.27 15.19 25.82
C TYR A 231 52.30 16.15 26.44
N PRO A 232 53.19 15.68 27.33
CA PRO A 232 54.28 16.51 27.84
C PRO A 232 55.31 16.77 26.73
N ALA A 233 55.70 18.02 26.59
CA ALA A 233 56.82 18.44 25.74
C ALA A 233 58.13 17.92 26.34
N GLY A 234 58.58 16.76 25.84
CA GLY A 234 59.91 16.21 26.11
C GLY A 234 60.91 16.75 25.10
N GLY A 235 61.86 17.56 25.56
CA GLY A 235 62.99 18.01 24.77
C GLY A 235 63.89 16.85 24.36
N GLY A 236 64.39 16.88 23.13
CA GLY A 236 65.31 15.89 22.60
C GLY A 236 65.94 16.38 21.31
N ARG A 237 67.25 16.64 21.40
CA ARG A 237 68.18 17.16 20.38
C ARG A 237 68.06 16.50 18.99
N CYS A 238 68.32 17.30 17.97
CA CYS A 238 68.70 16.85 16.64
C CYS A 238 70.05 16.11 16.64
N PRO A 239 70.20 15.11 15.76
CA PRO A 239 71.47 14.85 15.09
C PRO A 239 71.36 15.17 13.59
N ASP A 240 72.39 15.85 13.10
CA ASP A 240 72.68 16.05 11.69
C ASP A 240 72.91 14.71 10.97
N SER A 241 72.36 14.56 9.76
CA SER A 241 73.14 14.41 8.51
C SER A 241 72.30 13.83 7.36
N GLY A 242 72.35 14.54 6.23
CA GLY A 242 72.48 13.94 4.89
C GLY A 242 71.23 13.45 4.17
N GLY A 243 70.87 14.14 3.08
CA GLY A 243 70.40 13.46 1.87
C GLY A 243 68.99 13.78 1.38
N SER A 244 68.89 14.86 0.60
CA SER A 244 68.20 14.91 -0.69
C SER A 244 66.69 14.58 -0.81
N SER A 245 65.98 15.61 -1.27
CA SER A 245 64.99 15.63 -2.37
C SER A 245 63.50 15.41 -2.08
N ALA A 246 62.72 16.17 -2.88
CA ALA A 246 61.29 16.13 -3.14
C ALA A 246 60.36 16.92 -2.21
N GLN A 247 60.40 18.23 -2.46
CA GLN A 247 59.39 19.24 -2.19
C GLN A 247 58.12 18.97 -3.02
N CYS A 248 56.95 18.88 -2.37
CA CYS A 248 55.65 19.21 -2.97
C CYS A 248 54.67 19.63 -1.87
N CYS A 249 54.35 20.92 -1.86
CA CYS A 249 53.35 21.57 -1.04
C CYS A 249 51.93 21.27 -1.57
N ARG A 250 50.99 21.04 -0.63
CA ARG A 250 49.65 21.68 -0.43
C ARG A 250 48.80 22.00 -1.70
N ALA A 251 47.48 21.90 -1.73
CA ALA A 251 46.44 21.83 -0.69
C ALA A 251 45.08 21.45 -1.34
N ASP A 252 44.14 21.15 -0.44
CA ASP A 252 42.71 20.87 -0.60
C ASP A 252 41.93 21.73 -1.62
N LEU A 253 41.02 21.05 -2.35
CA LEU A 253 39.94 21.65 -3.13
C LEU A 253 38.59 21.25 -2.50
N ALA A 254 37.98 22.21 -1.79
CA ALA A 254 36.57 22.18 -1.41
C ALA A 254 35.76 22.97 -2.46
N VAL A 255 34.70 22.34 -2.98
CA VAL A 255 33.79 22.88 -3.99
C VAL A 255 32.63 23.60 -3.31
N GLN A 256 32.39 24.86 -3.66
CA GLN A 256 31.12 25.57 -3.44
C GLN A 256 30.64 26.19 -4.77
N PRO A 257 29.32 26.23 -5.03
CA PRO A 257 28.76 26.67 -6.30
C PRO A 257 28.58 28.20 -6.38
N CYS A 258 28.79 28.72 -7.58
CA CYS A 258 28.70 30.14 -7.93
C CYS A 258 27.24 30.53 -8.26
N ALA A 259 26.72 31.56 -7.60
CA ALA A 259 25.50 32.27 -7.98
C ALA A 259 25.88 33.40 -8.97
N ALA A 260 25.18 33.51 -10.10
CA ALA A 260 25.37 34.60 -11.06
C ALA A 260 24.04 35.26 -11.43
N ALA A 261 23.90 36.47 -10.88
CA ALA A 261 23.29 37.70 -11.37
C ALA A 261 22.32 37.69 -12.57
N ALA A 262 21.17 38.32 -12.31
CA ALA A 262 20.25 38.88 -13.29
C ALA A 262 20.78 40.20 -13.87
N THR A 263 20.59 40.41 -15.18
CA THR A 263 20.52 41.73 -15.80
C THR A 263 19.42 41.74 -16.86
N ALA A 264 18.64 42.82 -16.83
CA ALA A 264 17.52 43.11 -17.70
C ALA A 264 17.96 43.67 -19.07
N GLY A 265 17.16 43.41 -20.09
CA GLY A 265 17.24 44.06 -21.40
C GLY A 265 15.92 43.88 -22.15
N ALA A 266 15.17 44.97 -22.27
CA ALA A 266 13.90 45.05 -22.97
C ALA A 266 14.08 45.17 -24.50
N GLY A 267 13.12 44.64 -25.27
CA GLY A 267 12.91 45.08 -26.65
C GLY A 267 12.18 44.06 -27.54
N GLY A 268 11.02 44.46 -28.06
CA GLY A 268 10.56 44.06 -29.39
C GLY A 268 9.45 43.01 -29.46
N CYS A 269 8.25 43.49 -29.76
CA CYS A 269 7.09 42.68 -30.17
C CYS A 269 7.33 42.06 -31.56
N ASP A 270 7.01 40.78 -31.73
CA ASP A 270 6.40 40.30 -32.97
C ASP A 270 5.59 39.01 -32.76
N ARG A 271 4.52 38.87 -33.54
CA ARG A 271 3.37 37.95 -33.40
C ARG A 271 3.73 36.45 -33.37
N PRO A 272 2.92 35.60 -32.70
CA PRO A 272 2.99 34.15 -32.86
C PRO A 272 2.34 33.71 -34.18
N VAL A 273 3.10 32.98 -35.00
CA VAL A 273 2.60 32.21 -36.15
C VAL A 273 2.04 30.88 -35.64
N ASP A 274 0.81 30.60 -36.05
CA ASP A 274 -0.01 29.43 -35.77
C ASP A 274 0.54 28.18 -36.50
N PRO A 275 0.87 27.06 -35.84
CA PRO A 275 1.09 25.80 -36.52
C PRO A 275 -0.23 25.01 -36.57
N GLY A 276 -0.80 24.92 -37.77
CA GLY A 276 -1.95 24.07 -38.09
C GLY A 276 -1.72 22.58 -37.80
N PRO A 277 -2.78 21.76 -37.81
CA PRO A 277 -2.79 20.45 -37.18
C PRO A 277 -1.96 19.44 -37.97
N GLY A 278 -0.83 19.02 -37.38
CA GLY A 278 -0.09 17.84 -37.80
C GLY A 278 -0.86 16.58 -37.42
N THR A 279 -1.46 15.93 -38.42
CA THR A 279 -2.09 14.61 -38.30
C THR A 279 -1.04 13.56 -37.91
N VAL A 280 -0.96 13.22 -36.62
CA VAL A 280 -0.19 12.05 -36.16
C VAL A 280 -1.04 10.80 -36.43
N SER A 281 -0.73 10.11 -37.52
CA SER A 281 -1.28 8.77 -37.79
C SER A 281 -0.70 7.78 -36.78
N VAL A 282 -1.50 7.39 -35.79
CA VAL A 282 -1.19 6.28 -34.89
C VAL A 282 -1.39 4.98 -35.68
N VAL A 283 -0.28 4.33 -36.07
CA VAL A 283 -0.31 2.97 -36.59
C VAL A 283 -0.66 2.02 -35.46
N VAL A 284 -1.93 1.64 -35.37
CA VAL A 284 -2.39 0.54 -34.52
C VAL A 284 -1.88 -0.78 -35.13
N ARG A 285 -0.75 -1.29 -34.62
CA ARG A 285 -0.37 -2.69 -34.88
C ARG A 285 -1.35 -3.60 -34.15
N ALA A 286 -2.23 -4.25 -34.89
CA ALA A 286 -3.04 -5.35 -34.42
C ALA A 286 -2.13 -6.46 -33.86
N ARG A 287 -2.25 -6.72 -32.55
CA ARG A 287 -1.63 -7.90 -31.93
C ARG A 287 -2.34 -9.14 -32.49
N ALA A 288 -1.58 -10.01 -33.15
CA ALA A 288 -2.03 -11.32 -33.59
C ALA A 288 -2.56 -12.12 -32.40
N ALA A 289 -3.78 -12.65 -32.54
CA ALA A 289 -4.39 -13.56 -31.58
C ALA A 289 -3.57 -14.85 -31.50
N LEU A 290 -3.10 -15.20 -30.30
CA LEU A 290 -2.54 -16.53 -30.05
C LEU A 290 -3.62 -17.61 -30.21
N PRO A 291 -3.31 -18.76 -30.84
CA PRO A 291 -4.27 -19.85 -30.98
C PRO A 291 -4.54 -20.52 -29.63
N LEU A 292 -5.81 -20.70 -29.31
CA LEU A 292 -6.27 -21.40 -28.12
C LEU A 292 -5.78 -22.86 -28.09
N PRO A 293 -5.38 -23.41 -26.93
CA PRO A 293 -5.02 -24.82 -26.82
C PRO A 293 -6.24 -25.72 -27.05
N ARG A 294 -6.07 -26.73 -27.91
CA ARG A 294 -7.09 -27.76 -28.20
C ARG A 294 -7.46 -28.51 -26.93
N ARG A 295 -8.76 -28.56 -26.62
CA ARG A 295 -9.31 -29.36 -25.51
C ARG A 295 -8.98 -30.85 -25.72
N PRO A 296 -8.51 -31.58 -24.68
CA PRO A 296 -8.40 -33.03 -24.75
C PRO A 296 -9.79 -33.67 -24.82
N ARG A 297 -9.95 -34.66 -25.70
CA ARG A 297 -11.18 -35.45 -25.87
C ARG A 297 -11.57 -36.11 -24.55
N ALA A 298 -12.82 -35.90 -24.11
CA ALA A 298 -13.40 -36.59 -22.97
C ALA A 298 -13.36 -38.11 -23.20
N ARG A 299 -12.68 -38.84 -22.32
CA ARG A 299 -12.81 -40.30 -22.23
C ARG A 299 -14.20 -40.63 -21.70
N ARG A 300 -14.90 -41.53 -22.40
CA ARG A 300 -16.20 -42.07 -21.99
C ARG A 300 -16.12 -42.65 -20.57
N PRO A 301 -17.11 -42.44 -19.70
CA PRO A 301 -17.17 -43.11 -18.41
C PRO A 301 -17.46 -44.60 -18.60
N THR A 302 -16.57 -45.44 -18.09
CA THR A 302 -16.77 -46.88 -17.94
C THR A 302 -17.89 -47.12 -16.92
N VAL A 303 -18.98 -47.76 -17.35
CA VAL A 303 -20.08 -48.19 -16.49
C VAL A 303 -19.62 -49.40 -15.68
N LEU A 304 -19.49 -49.25 -14.35
CA LEU A 304 -19.35 -50.36 -13.41
C LEU A 304 -20.73 -50.97 -13.11
N PRO A 305 -20.86 -52.31 -13.02
CA PRO A 305 -22.14 -52.95 -12.72
C PRO A 305 -22.55 -52.72 -11.26
N ARG A 306 -23.81 -52.33 -11.07
CA ARG A 306 -24.47 -52.18 -9.77
C ARG A 306 -24.54 -53.52 -9.04
N THR A 307 -23.82 -53.65 -7.93
CA THR A 307 -24.04 -54.68 -6.92
C THR A 307 -25.35 -54.40 -6.18
N ARG A 308 -26.24 -55.40 -6.16
CA ARG A 308 -27.50 -55.40 -5.39
C ARG A 308 -27.20 -55.29 -3.89
N ALA A 309 -27.64 -54.19 -3.26
CA ALA A 309 -27.72 -54.11 -1.81
C ALA A 309 -28.92 -54.96 -1.33
N ARG A 310 -28.64 -55.92 -0.44
CA ARG A 310 -29.64 -56.68 0.32
C ARG A 310 -30.36 -55.75 1.30
N SER A 311 -31.68 -55.85 1.33
CA SER A 311 -32.55 -55.22 2.33
C SER A 311 -32.24 -55.71 3.75
N PRO A 312 -32.30 -54.86 4.79
CA PRO A 312 -32.27 -55.29 6.18
C PRO A 312 -33.67 -55.77 6.64
N PRO A 313 -33.77 -56.74 7.56
CA PRO A 313 -35.06 -57.25 8.03
C PRO A 313 -35.75 -56.33 9.05
N MET A 314 -37.08 -56.36 9.01
CA MET A 314 -38.02 -55.68 9.90
C MET A 314 -37.76 -55.94 11.38
N ARG A 315 -37.91 -54.89 12.20
CA ARG A 315 -38.10 -55.00 13.65
C ARG A 315 -39.60 -55.06 13.95
N PRO A 316 -40.08 -55.92 14.86
CA PRO A 316 -41.47 -55.90 15.29
C PRO A 316 -41.73 -54.81 16.34
N GLU A 317 -42.85 -54.12 16.17
CA GLU A 317 -43.55 -53.29 17.16
C GLU A 317 -43.87 -54.09 18.42
N PHE A 318 -43.71 -53.47 19.58
CA PHE A 318 -44.41 -53.84 20.80
C PHE A 318 -45.04 -52.58 21.39
N ASP A 319 -46.35 -52.68 21.57
CA ASP A 319 -47.25 -51.65 22.06
C ASP A 319 -47.57 -51.89 23.55
N HIS A 320 -47.51 -50.82 24.34
CA HIS A 320 -48.26 -50.47 25.55
C HIS A 320 -48.48 -51.47 26.72
N ALA A 321 -48.12 -51.06 27.94
CA ALA A 321 -49.07 -50.93 29.07
C ALA A 321 -48.46 -50.22 30.30
N HIS A 322 -49.18 -49.20 30.77
CA HIS A 322 -49.03 -48.43 32.01
C HIS A 322 -49.42 -49.25 33.27
N PRO A 323 -49.12 -48.76 34.49
CA PRO A 323 -50.07 -47.86 35.17
C PRO A 323 -49.54 -46.46 35.47
#